data_AF-A0A6N9C4B8-F1
#
_entry.id   AF-A0A6N9C4B8-F1
#
_cell.length_a   1.000
_cell.length_b   1.000
_cell.length_c   1.000
_cell.angle_alpha   90.00
_cell.angle_beta   90.00
_cell.angle_gamma   90.00
#
_symmetry.space_group_name_H-M   'P 1'
#
loop_
_entity.id
_entity.type
_entity.pdbx_description
1 polymer ?
#
loop_
_entity_poly.entity_id
_entity_poly.type
_entity_poly.pdbx_seq_one_letter_code
_entity_poly.pdbx_strand_id
1 'polypeptide(L)' 'MNQTCTTLIQQRGDWWIGWIEEIPGVNCQEKTREELLDTLKITLLEALEFNR' A
#
# COMPACT_ATOMS: atom_id res chain seq x y z
N MET A 1 11.61 12.32 -9.42
CA MET A 1 12.32 11.02 -9.35
C MET A 1 11.26 9.94 -9.40
N ASN A 2 11.44 8.90 -10.21
CA ASN A 2 10.49 7.80 -10.24
C ASN A 2 10.94 6.80 -9.17
N GLN A 3 10.28 6.81 -8.00
CA GLN A 3 10.59 5.89 -6.92
C GLN A 3 9.73 4.64 -7.11
N THR A 4 10.37 3.50 -7.37
CA THR A 4 9.70 2.20 -7.37
C THR A 4 9.73 1.66 -5.94
N CYS A 5 8.58 1.19 -5.45
CA CYS A 5 8.46 0.47 -4.17
C CYS A 5 7.86 -0.91 -4.43
N THR A 6 8.23 -1.87 -3.61
CA THR A 6 7.76 -3.25 -3.68
C THR A 6 6.54 -3.40 -2.79
N THR A 7 5.44 -3.87 -3.37
CA THR A 7 4.21 -4.15 -2.62
C THR A 7 4.03 -5.64 -2.46
N LEU A 8 3.88 -6.10 -1.22
CA LEU A 8 3.44 -7.46 -0.92
C LEU A 8 1.92 -7.45 -0.74
N ILE A 9 1.24 -8.40 -1.38
CA ILE A 9 -0.22 -8.50 -1.38
C ILE A 9 -0.64 -9.93 -1.08
N GLN A 10 -1.66 -10.08 -0.25
CA GLN A 10 -2.25 -11.36 0.10
C GLN A 10 -3.77 -11.26 0.18
N GLN A 11 -4.49 -12.24 -0.38
CA GLN A 11 -5.92 -12.40 -0.18
C GLN A 11 -6.20 -13.25 1.06
N ARG A 12 -7.10 -12.77 1.94
CA ARG A 12 -7.57 -13.44 3.16
C ARG A 12 -9.10 -13.41 3.19
N GLY A 13 -9.72 -14.51 2.76
CA GLY A 13 -11.17 -14.57 2.58
C GLY A 13 -11.63 -13.52 1.56
N ASP A 14 -12.61 -12.72 1.94
CA ASP A 14 -13.18 -11.66 1.10
C ASP A 14 -12.41 -10.32 1.16
N TRP A 15 -11.15 -10.35 1.63
CA TRP A 15 -10.33 -9.16 1.78
C TRP A 15 -8.97 -9.34 1.12
N TRP A 16 -8.46 -8.27 0.54
CA TRP A 16 -7.10 -8.11 0.10
C TRP A 16 -6.35 -7.28 1.14
N ILE A 17 -5.15 -7.73 1.50
CA ILE A 17 -4.26 -7.07 2.47
C ILE A 17 -2.94 -6.82 1.76
N GLY A 18 -2.35 -5.63 1.92
CA GLY A 18 -1.05 -5.34 1.36
C GLY A 18 -0.27 -4.29 2.13
N TRP A 19 1.04 -4.27 1.91
CA TRP A 19 1.97 -3.33 2.52
C TRP A 19 3.18 -3.07 1.62
N ILE A 20 3.82 -1.91 1.83
CA ILE A 20 5.06 -1.53 1.15
C ILE A 20 6.25 -2.08 1.93
N GLU A 21 7.10 -2.88 1.29
CA GLU A 21 8.23 -3.53 1.95
C GLU A 21 9.24 -2.51 2.49
N GLU A 22 9.47 -1.44 1.73
CA GLU A 22 10.48 -0.43 2.04
C GLU A 22 10.02 0.59 3.10
N ILE A 23 8.71 0.68 3.38
CA ILE A 23 8.15 1.70 4.28
C ILE A 23 7.24 1.03 5.33
N PRO A 24 7.81 0.69 6.51
CA PRO A 24 7.03 0.15 7.62
C PRO A 24 5.86 1.06 8.01
N GLY A 25 4.69 0.48 8.20
CA GLY A 25 3.47 1.21 8.57
C GLY A 25 2.64 1.72 7.38
N VAL A 26 3.12 1.55 6.13
CA VAL A 26 2.28 1.74 4.94
C VAL A 26 1.64 0.40 4.58
N ASN A 27 0.45 0.17 5.15
CA ASN A 27 -0.34 -1.03 4.95
C ASN A 27 -1.83 -0.70 4.82
N CYS A 28 -2.53 -1.42 3.95
CA CYS A 28 -3.96 -1.22 3.70
C CYS A 28 -4.67 -2.57 3.56
N GLN A 29 -6.00 -2.55 3.66
CA GLN A 29 -6.85 -3.68 3.34
C GLN A 29 -8.09 -3.20 2.59
N GLU A 30 -8.50 -3.90 1.54
CA GLU A 30 -9.66 -3.54 0.71
C GLU A 30 -10.41 -4.77 0.21
N LYS A 31 -11.58 -4.57 -0.39
CA LYS A 31 -12.42 -5.66 -0.93
C LYS A 31 -11.94 -6.19 -2.27
N THR A 32 -11.30 -5.35 -3.06
CA THR A 32 -10.72 -5.73 -4.35
C THR A 32 -9.21 -5.45 -4.37
N ARG A 33 -8.51 -6.13 -5.30
CA ARG A 33 -7.07 -5.91 -5.49
C ARG A 33 -6.79 -4.51 -6.05
N GLU A 34 -7.65 -4.03 -6.92
CA GLU A 34 -7.58 -2.71 -7.54
C GLU A 34 -7.71 -1.60 -6.48
N GLU A 35 -8.74 -1.67 -5.64
CA GLU A 35 -8.91 -0.73 -4.52
C GLU A 35 -7.70 -0.77 -3.59
N LEU A 36 -7.20 -1.96 -3.25
CA LEU A 36 -6.02 -2.10 -2.39
C LEU A 36 -4.81 -1.36 -2.98
N LEU A 37 -4.57 -1.51 -4.28
CA LEU A 37 -3.46 -0.85 -4.96
C LEU A 37 -3.62 0.67 -5.00
N ASP A 38 -4.84 1.17 -5.16
CA ASP A 38 -5.10 2.61 -5.19
C ASP A 38 -4.99 3.23 -3.79
N THR A 39 -5.53 2.59 -2.75
CA THR A 39 -5.37 3.03 -1.36
C THR A 39 -3.89 3.02 -0.96
N LEU A 40 -3.13 1.95 -1.28
CA LEU A 40 -1.70 1.88 -0.98
C LEU A 40 -0.88 3.01 -1.62
N LYS A 41 -1.20 3.43 -2.86
CA LYS A 41 -0.53 4.56 -3.50
C LYS A 41 -0.81 5.87 -2.75
N ILE A 42 -2.05 6.10 -2.36
CA ILE A 42 -2.45 7.31 -1.61
C ILE A 42 -1.73 7.34 -0.26
N THR A 43 -1.81 6.25 0.51
CA THR A 43 -1.16 6.15 1.82
C THR A 43 0.36 6.25 1.73
N LEU A 44 0.97 5.70 0.67
CA LEU A 44 2.40 5.88 0.40
C LEU A 44 2.77 7.35 0.20
N LEU A 45 2.00 8.08 -0.61
CA LEU A 45 2.24 9.50 -0.84
C LEU A 45 2.09 10.31 0.44
N GLU A 46 1.04 10.07 1.22
CA GLU A 46 0.84 10.71 2.52
C GLU A 46 2.02 10.42 3.47
N ALA A 47 2.44 9.16 3.59
CA ALA A 47 3.57 8.79 4.43
C ALA A 47 4.88 9.47 4.01
N LEU A 48 5.12 9.62 2.70
CA LEU A 48 6.28 10.36 2.20
C LEU A 48 6.17 11.85 2.47
N GLU A 49 4.97 12.44 2.44
CA GLU A 49 4.74 13.85 2.78
C GLU A 49 4.94 14.14 4.27
N PHE A 50 4.48 13.26 5.16
CA PHE A 50 4.67 13.41 6.61
C PHE A 50 6.13 13.32 7.07
N ASN A 51 7.00 12.67 6.29
CA ASN A 51 8.43 12.51 6.59
C ASN A 51 9.33 13.56 5.92
N ARG A 52 8.76 14.62 5.33
CA ARG A 52 9.52 15.73 4.72
C ARG A 52 9.88 16.85 5.69
#